data_AF-A0A3C1SM81-F1
#
_entry.id   AF-A0A3C1SM81-F1
#
_cell.length_a   1.000
_cell.length_b   1.000
_cell.length_c   1.000
_cell.angle_alpha   90.00
_cell.angle_beta   90.00
_cell.angle_gamma   90.00
#
_symmetry.space_group_name_H-M   'P 1'
#
loop_
_entity.id
_entity.type
_entity.pdbx_description
1 polymer ?
#
loop_
_entity_poly.entity_id
_entity_poly.type
_entity_poly.pdbx_seq_one_letter_code
_entity_poly.pdbx_strand_id
1 'polypeptide(L)' 'MSQTLDHDDEMPAEIDFSRGQRGRFFKPGMTLNLPVYLDAPVQARLAALAEAKGVEFSAFINELLKKDLELIDGAR' A
#
# COMPACT_ATOMS: atom_id res chain seq x y z
N MET A 1 -2.98 -25.27 -45.49
CA MET A 1 -2.22 -24.50 -44.49
C MET A 1 -3.07 -23.30 -44.08
N SER A 2 -4.01 -23.48 -43.16
CA SER A 2 -4.77 -22.36 -42.59
C SER A 2 -4.41 -22.35 -41.11
N GLN A 3 -3.43 -21.53 -40.74
CA GLN A 3 -3.06 -21.36 -39.34
C GLN A 3 -4.12 -20.47 -38.68
N THR A 4 -4.73 -21.04 -37.64
CA THR A 4 -5.54 -20.39 -36.62
C THR A 4 -4.69 -19.37 -35.88
N LEU A 5 -5.13 -18.11 -35.85
CA LEU A 5 -4.63 -17.12 -34.90
C LEU A 5 -5.71 -16.98 -33.83
N ASP A 6 -5.53 -17.73 -32.74
CA ASP A 6 -6.27 -17.57 -31.49
C ASP A 6 -5.97 -16.15 -30.97
N HIS A 7 -6.93 -15.24 -31.10
CA HIS A 7 -6.80 -13.84 -30.70
C HIS A 7 -7.43 -13.63 -29.32
N ASP A 8 -6.80 -14.20 -28.29
CA ASP A 8 -7.04 -13.84 -26.88
C ASP A 8 -6.16 -12.64 -26.44
N ASP A 9 -5.52 -11.96 -27.40
CA ASP A 9 -4.61 -10.81 -27.23
C ASP A 9 -5.31 -9.44 -27.44
N GLU A 10 -6.65 -9.41 -27.53
CA GLU A 10 -7.37 -8.15 -27.77
C GLU A 10 -7.52 -7.34 -26.47
N MET A 11 -6.78 -6.23 -26.40
CA MET A 11 -6.89 -5.24 -25.33
C MET A 11 -8.36 -4.76 -25.24
N PRO A 12 -9.00 -4.78 -24.07
CA PRO A 12 -10.40 -4.38 -23.94
C PRO A 12 -10.61 -2.96 -24.48
N ALA A 13 -11.68 -2.77 -25.28
CA ALA A 13 -12.00 -1.48 -25.90
C ALA A 13 -12.18 -0.32 -24.88
N GLU A 14 -12.45 -0.65 -23.62
CA GLU A 14 -12.60 0.30 -22.52
C GLU A 14 -11.27 0.95 -22.09
N ILE A 15 -10.12 0.36 -22.43
CA ILE A 15 -8.82 0.84 -21.98
C ILE A 15 -8.16 1.71 -23.06
N ASP A 16 -8.26 3.03 -22.90
CA ASP A 16 -7.61 4.01 -23.80
C ASP A 16 -6.23 4.47 -23.30
N PHE A 17 -5.17 4.07 -24.02
CA PHE A 17 -3.79 4.50 -23.79
C PHE A 17 -3.34 5.68 -24.66
N SER A 18 -4.22 6.33 -25.43
CA SER A 18 -3.87 7.46 -26.32
C SER A 18 -3.16 8.63 -25.62
N ARG A 19 -3.42 8.79 -24.31
CA ARG A 19 -2.79 9.81 -23.44
C ARG A 19 -1.64 9.27 -22.59
N GLY A 20 -1.20 8.04 -22.84
CA GLY A 20 -0.10 7.40 -22.15
C GLY A 20 1.22 8.11 -22.41
N GLN A 21 1.94 8.47 -21.34
CA GLN A 21 3.27 9.07 -21.44
C GLN A 21 4.30 8.13 -20.80
N ARG A 22 5.33 7.75 -21.57
CA ARG A 22 6.41 6.89 -21.07
C ARG A 22 7.10 7.55 -19.88
N GLY A 23 7.17 6.83 -18.77
CA GLY A 23 7.86 7.30 -17.56
C GLY A 23 7.10 8.37 -16.76
N ARG A 24 5.80 8.58 -16.98
CA ARG A 24 4.99 9.58 -16.25
C ARG A 24 5.12 9.51 -14.72
N PHE A 25 5.26 8.30 -14.17
CA PHE A 25 5.42 8.05 -12.73
C PHE A 25 6.85 7.64 -12.35
N PHE A 26 7.76 7.52 -13.33
CA PHE A 26 9.14 7.15 -13.06
C PHE A 26 9.90 8.36 -12.51
N LYS A 27 10.55 8.14 -11.37
CA LYS A 27 11.37 9.14 -10.69
C LYS A 27 12.72 8.49 -10.35
N PRO A 28 13.84 8.91 -10.97
CA PRO A 28 15.16 8.41 -10.63
C PRO A 28 15.44 8.60 -9.13
N GLY A 29 15.91 7.55 -8.46
CA GLY A 29 16.25 7.62 -7.02
C GLY A 29 15.06 7.75 -6.07
N MET A 30 13.82 7.54 -6.54
CA MET A 30 12.65 7.59 -5.66
C MET A 30 12.67 6.47 -4.63
N THR A 31 12.47 6.83 -3.37
CA THR A 31 12.13 5.87 -2.31
C THR A 31 10.61 5.71 -2.30
N LEU A 32 10.14 4.48 -2.51
CA LEU A 32 8.71 4.16 -2.46
C LEU A 32 8.35 3.74 -1.04
N ASN A 33 7.56 4.57 -0.36
CA ASN A 33 6.97 4.22 0.93
C ASN A 33 5.66 3.48 0.67
N LEU A 34 5.71 2.14 0.65
CA LEU A 34 4.52 1.32 0.48
C LEU A 34 3.67 1.38 1.75
N PRO A 35 2.37 1.72 1.68
CA PRO A 35 1.49 1.63 2.84
C PRO A 35 1.45 0.21 3.37
N VAL A 36 1.55 0.08 4.69
CA VAL A 36 1.30 -1.18 5.41
C VAL A 36 -0.14 -1.17 5.87
N TYR A 37 -0.92 -2.14 5.40
CA TYR A 37 -2.30 -2.32 5.83
C TYR A 37 -2.35 -3.22 7.06
N LEU A 38 -3.20 -2.84 8.01
CA LEU A 38 -3.53 -3.67 9.16
C LEU A 38 -4.75 -4.52 8.82
N ASP A 39 -4.86 -5.67 9.47
CA ASP A 39 -6.09 -6.45 9.43
C ASP A 39 -7.27 -5.60 9.92
N ALA A 40 -8.41 -5.68 9.22
CA ALA A 40 -9.61 -4.90 9.53
C ALA A 40 -10.01 -4.90 11.02
N PRO A 41 -10.08 -6.05 11.75
CA PRO A 41 -10.40 -6.04 13.17
C PRO A 41 -9.35 -5.33 14.03
N VAL A 42 -8.07 -5.42 13.66
CA VAL A 42 -6.97 -4.77 14.37
C VAL A 42 -7.05 -3.26 14.18
N GLN A 43 -7.25 -2.81 12.93
CA GLN A 43 -7.42 -1.41 12.60
C GLN A 43 -8.60 -0.79 13.35
N ALA A 44 -9.76 -1.46 13.37
CA ALA A 44 -10.95 -0.96 14.05
C ALA A 44 -10.71 -0.77 15.56
N ARG A 45 -10.06 -1.76 16.20
CA ARG A 45 -9.72 -1.68 17.62
C ARG A 45 -8.75 -0.53 17.92
N LEU A 46 -7.70 -0.39 17.13
CA LEU A 46 -6.69 0.65 17.34
C LEU A 46 -7.25 2.05 17.05
N ALA A 47 -8.16 2.19 16.08
CA ALA A 47 -8.86 3.44 15.80
C ALA A 47 -9.71 3.87 17.01
N ALA A 48 -10.50 2.97 17.59
CA ALA A 48 -11.29 3.26 18.77
C ALA A 48 -10.41 3.66 19.98
N LEU A 49 -9.24 3.03 20.14
CA LEU A 49 -8.29 3.40 21.20
C LEU A 49 -7.65 4.77 20.99
N ALA A 50 -7.31 5.12 19.74
CA ALA A 50 -6.77 6.44 19.41
C ALA A 50 -7.81 7.53 19.66
N GLU A 51 -9.05 7.30 19.24
CA GLU A 51 -10.18 8.21 19.47
C GLU A 51 -10.45 8.40 20.96
N ALA A 52 -10.52 7.32 21.74
CA ALA A 52 -10.71 7.39 23.19
C ALA A 52 -9.58 8.15 23.91
N LYS A 53 -8.36 8.14 23.35
CA LYS A 53 -7.22 8.90 23.85
C LYS A 53 -7.14 10.33 23.29
N GLY A 54 -7.98 10.69 22.33
CA GLY A 54 -7.94 12.00 21.66
C GLY A 54 -6.66 12.25 20.86
N VAL A 55 -6.03 11.18 20.34
CA VAL A 55 -4.79 11.26 19.56
C VAL A 55 -5.04 10.85 18.12
N GLU A 56 -4.22 11.37 17.20
CA GLU A 56 -4.26 10.98 15.79
C GLU A 56 -3.84 9.51 15.64
N PHE A 57 -4.53 8.77 14.76
CA PHE A 57 -4.36 7.33 14.58
C PHE A 57 -2.95 6.95 14.17
N SER A 58 -2.37 7.60 13.15
CA SER A 58 -1.00 7.33 12.71
C SER A 58 0.02 7.63 13.80
N ALA A 59 -0.12 8.73 14.54
CA ALA A 59 0.72 9.04 15.69
C ALA A 59 0.64 7.95 16.76
N PHE A 60 -0.57 7.49 17.09
CA PHE A 60 -0.81 6.41 18.05
C PHE A 60 -0.18 5.07 17.63
N ILE A 61 -0.36 4.68 16.37
CA ILE A 61 0.23 3.45 15.83
C ILE A 61 1.76 3.52 15.84
N ASN A 62 2.35 4.66 15.45
CA ASN A 62 3.80 4.83 15.45
C ASN A 62 4.37 4.77 16.87
N GLU A 63 3.72 5.41 17.84
CA GLU A 63 4.08 5.32 19.26
C GLU A 63 4.04 3.88 19.78
N LEU A 64 2.99 3.13 19.43
CA LEU A 64 2.83 1.72 19.82
C LEU A 64 3.96 0.86 19.24
N LEU A 65 4.21 0.96 17.93
CA LEU A 65 5.25 0.19 17.25
C LEU A 65 6.66 0.51 17.75
N LYS A 66 6.95 1.78 18.07
CA LYS A 66 8.25 2.17 18.65
C LYS A 66 8.50 1.48 19.99
N LYS A 67 7.50 1.44 20.87
CA LYS A 67 7.61 0.77 22.18
C LYS A 67 7.82 -0.74 22.01
N ASP A 68 7.14 -1.36 21.05
CA ASP A 68 7.34 -2.77 20.75
C ASP A 68 8.77 -3.05 20.23
N LEU A 69 9.32 -2.17 19.39
CA LEU A 69 10.71 -2.27 18.93
C LEU A 69 11.72 -2.09 20.07
N GLU A 70 11.52 -1.13 20.97
CA GLU A 70 12.36 -0.92 22.16
C GLU A 70 12.40 -2.17 23.05
N LEU A 71 11.26 -2.85 23.23
CA LEU A 71 11.17 -4.09 23.99
C LEU A 71 11.93 -5.24 23.31
N ILE A 72 11.85 -5.34 21.98
CA ILE A 72 12.57 -6.35 21.20
C ILE A 72 14.08 -6.12 21.26
N ASP A 73 14.52 -4.87 21.10
CA ASP A 73 15.94 -4.50 21.12
C ASP A 73 16.54 -4.62 22.52
N GLY A 74 15.80 -4.30 23.59
CA GLY A 74 16.25 -4.46 24.97
C GLY A 74 16.27 -5.92 25.47
N ALA A 75 15.62 -6.84 24.76
CA ALA A 75 15.65 -8.27 25.04
C ALA A 75 16.84 -9.00 24.36
N ARG A 76 17.65 -8.29 23.56
CA ARG A 76 18.93 -8.77 23.01
C ARG A 76 20.09 -8.44 23.94
#